data_AF-A0A370DZS3-F1
#
_entry.id   AF-A0A370DZS3-F1
#
_cell.length_a   1.000
_cell.length_b   1.000
_cell.length_c   1.000
_cell.angle_alpha   90.00
_cell.angle_beta   90.00
_cell.angle_gamma   90.00
#
_symmetry.space_group_name_H-M   'P 1'
#
loop_
_entity.id
_entity.type
_entity.pdbx_description
1 polymer ?
#
loop_
_entity_poly.entity_id
_entity_poly.type
_entity_poly.pdbx_seq_one_letter_code
_entity_poly.pdbx_strand_id
1 'polypeptide(L)'
;MATRKQYTKEFKLDAVSLVVDQGYSRSEAARSLDINAQMLGRWVKELQSDDGQAFRGNGKLTPEQEESRRLKAQVKRLQMEKEILKKAT
;
A
#
# COMPACT_ATOMS: atom_id res chain seq x y z
N MET A 1 23.81 -14.01 -8.08
CA MET A 1 22.87 -12.90 -8.36
C MET A 1 22.22 -12.49 -7.05
N ALA A 2 22.28 -11.22 -6.66
CA ALA A 2 21.66 -10.77 -5.40
C ALA A 2 20.13 -10.75 -5.57
N THR A 3 19.43 -11.64 -4.87
CA THR A 3 17.96 -11.68 -4.80
C THR A 3 17.47 -10.42 -4.11
N ARG A 4 16.81 -9.53 -4.87
CA ARG A 4 16.16 -8.35 -4.29
C ARG A 4 14.99 -8.80 -3.43
N LYS A 5 15.02 -8.48 -2.13
CA LYS A 5 13.87 -8.65 -1.23
C LYS A 5 12.70 -7.83 -1.80
N GLN A 6 11.57 -8.49 -2.06
CA GLN A 6 10.33 -7.82 -2.45
C GLN A 6 9.46 -7.62 -1.22
N TYR A 7 8.87 -6.43 -1.09
CA TYR A 7 8.00 -6.07 0.02
C TYR A 7 6.61 -5.76 -0.52
N THR A 8 5.58 -6.27 0.16
CA THR A 8 4.18 -6.03 -0.19
C THR A 8 3.83 -4.55 -0.03
N LYS A 9 2.76 -4.12 -0.70
CA LYS A 9 2.30 -2.73 -0.60
C LYS A 9 1.90 -2.37 0.84
N GLU A 10 1.23 -3.29 1.52
CA GLU A 10 0.80 -3.13 2.92
C GLU A 10 2.00 -2.94 3.83
N PHE A 11 3.04 -3.77 3.70
CA PHE A 11 4.26 -3.62 4.47
C PHE A 11 4.93 -2.25 4.26
N LYS A 12 4.95 -1.75 3.02
CA LYS A 12 5.51 -0.41 2.73
C LYS A 12 4.67 0.71 3.35
N LEU A 13 3.35 0.58 3.33
CA LEU A 13 2.44 1.55 3.94
C LEU A 13 2.60 1.59 5.45
N ASP A 14 2.64 0.43 6.11
CA ASP A 14 2.84 0.32 7.55
C ASP A 14 4.21 0.88 7.96
N ALA A 15 5.25 0.57 7.18
CA ALA A 15 6.59 1.10 7.43
C ALA A 15 6.65 2.63 7.33
N VAL A 16 5.95 3.22 6.36
CA VAL A 16 5.88 4.68 6.20
C VAL A 16 5.00 5.31 7.27
N SER A 17 3.89 4.66 7.66
CA SER A 17 3.01 5.11 8.74
C SER A 17 3.75 5.22 10.09
N LEU A 18 4.68 4.31 10.38
CA LEU A 18 5.55 4.43 11.57
C LEU A 18 6.32 5.76 11.60
N VAL A 19 6.77 6.24 10.44
CA VAL A 19 7.53 7.49 10.33
C VAL A 19 6.62 8.71 10.30
N VAL A 20 5.53 8.65 9.54
CA VAL A 20 4.65 9.80 9.29
C VAL A 20 3.64 9.99 10.43
N ASP A 21 2.98 8.93 10.85
CA ASP A 21 1.87 8.98 11.81
C ASP A 21 2.37 8.80 13.25
N GLN A 22 3.32 7.89 13.47
CA GLN A 22 3.86 7.62 14.80
C GLN A 22 5.12 8.45 15.13
N GLY A 23 5.65 9.22 14.17
CA GLY A 23 6.76 10.14 14.40
C GLY A 23 8.13 9.48 14.62
N TYR A 24 8.29 8.20 14.30
CA TYR A 24 9.58 7.52 14.42
C TYR A 24 10.60 8.12 13.46
N SER A 25 11.88 8.16 13.87
CA SER A 25 12.93 8.47 12.90
C SER A 25 13.03 7.35 11.86
N ARG A 26 13.42 7.69 10.63
CA ARG A 26 13.64 6.70 9.56
C ARG A 26 14.61 5.59 9.97
N SER A 27 15.60 5.91 10.80
CA SER A 27 16.58 4.96 11.30
C SER A 27 15.98 3.99 12.32
N GLU A 28 15.12 4.47 13.22
CA GLU A 28 14.45 3.65 14.23
C GLU A 28 13.41 2.74 13.59
N ALA A 29 12.54 3.28 12.73
CA ALA A 29 11.54 2.48 12.01
C ALA A 29 12.22 1.41 11.13
N ALA A 30 13.32 1.76 10.46
CA ALA A 30 14.09 0.81 9.67
C ALA A 30 14.73 -0.30 10.51
N ARG A 31 15.27 0.04 11.70
CA ARG A 31 15.83 -0.95 12.63
C ARG A 31 14.74 -1.86 13.21
N SER A 32 13.57 -1.31 13.54
CA SER A 32 12.43 -2.09 14.05
C SER A 32 11.88 -3.09 13.03
N LEU A 33 11.98 -2.76 11.74
CA LEU A 33 11.47 -3.59 10.65
C LEU A 33 12.55 -4.43 9.95
N ASP A 34 13.80 -4.37 10.42
CA ASP A 34 14.99 -4.99 9.82
C ASP A 34 15.11 -4.68 8.31
N ILE A 35 14.91 -3.41 7.94
CA ILE A 35 15.03 -2.92 6.57
C ILE A 35 16.10 -1.83 6.45
N ASN A 36 16.49 -1.53 5.20
CA ASN A 36 17.42 -0.44 4.95
C ASN A 36 16.74 0.93 5.10
N ALA A 37 17.30 1.80 5.94
CA ALA A 37 16.78 3.15 6.19
C ALA A 37 16.69 4.04 4.94
N GLN A 38 17.59 3.87 3.96
CA GLN A 38 17.50 4.59 2.69
C GLN A 38 16.29 4.13 1.86
N MET A 39 15.96 2.85 1.91
CA MET A 39 14.79 2.31 1.22
C MET A 39 13.49 2.86 1.83
N LEU A 40 13.43 2.91 3.17
CA LEU A 40 12.31 3.53 3.86
C LEU A 40 12.17 5.01 3.52
N GLY A 41 13.28 5.75 3.45
CA GLY A 41 13.28 7.14 3.01
C GLY A 41 12.76 7.35 1.59
N ARG A 42 12.99 6.39 0.67
CA ARG A 42 12.40 6.42 -0.68
C ARG A 42 10.89 6.19 -0.63
N TRP A 43 10.42 5.24 0.18
CA TRP A 43 8.99 4.96 0.33
C TRP A 43 8.21 6.14 0.92
N VAL A 44 8.78 6.83 1.91
CA VAL A 44 8.17 8.07 2.46
C VAL A 44 8.01 9.13 1.37
N LYS A 45 9.05 9.35 0.55
CA LYS A 45 8.97 10.28 -0.58
C LYS A 45 7.94 9.84 -1.62
N GLU A 46 7.90 8.55 -1.95
CA GLU A 46 6.96 7.98 -2.91
C GLU A 46 5.50 8.11 -2.45
N LEU A 47 5.24 8.09 -1.14
CA LEU A 47 3.92 8.36 -0.57
C LEU A 47 3.57 9.86 -0.59
N GLN A 48 4.55 10.73 -0.36
CA GLN A 48 4.38 12.19 -0.35
C GLN A 48 4.31 12.81 -1.75
N SER A 49 4.82 12.13 -2.77
CA SER A 49 4.61 12.48 -4.17
C SER A 49 3.12 12.30 -4.50
N ASP A 50 2.40 13.42 -4.54
CA ASP A 50 0.94 13.62 -4.61
C ASP A 50 0.23 13.04 -5.87
N ASP A 51 0.83 12.06 -6.54
CA ASP A 51 0.32 11.48 -7.79
C ASP A 51 -0.75 10.39 -7.56
N GLY A 52 -1.06 10.03 -6.30
CA GLY A 52 -1.94 8.91 -5.98
C GLY A 52 -1.44 7.55 -6.53
N GLN A 53 -0.15 7.50 -6.91
CA GLN A 53 0.51 6.35 -7.53
C GLN A 53 1.55 5.69 -6.61
N ALA A 54 1.55 6.02 -5.32
CA ALA A 54 2.49 5.48 -4.34
C ALA A 54 2.51 3.94 -4.37
N PHE A 55 3.71 3.37 -4.50
CA PHE A 55 3.99 1.93 -4.54
C PHE A 55 3.47 1.19 -5.77
N ARG A 56 3.25 1.88 -6.91
CA ARG A 56 3.07 1.23 -8.21
C ARG A 56 4.40 0.62 -8.66
N GLY A 57 4.68 -0.60 -8.24
CA GLY A 57 5.89 -1.33 -8.64
C GLY A 57 6.08 -1.30 -10.15
N ASN A 58 7.23 -0.82 -10.64
CA ASN A 58 7.68 -0.80 -12.04
C ASN A 58 6.56 -0.69 -13.11
N GLY A 59 5.54 0.15 -12.90
CA GLY A 59 4.41 0.32 -13.83
C GLY A 59 3.59 -0.94 -14.16
N LYS A 60 3.84 -2.09 -13.53
CA LYS A 60 3.08 -3.33 -13.73
C LYS A 60 2.47 -3.77 -12.42
N LEU A 61 1.13 -3.83 -12.40
CA LEU A 61 0.35 -4.35 -11.29
C LEU A 61 0.87 -5.74 -10.91
N THR A 62 1.19 -5.97 -9.63
CA THR A 62 1.46 -7.33 -9.16
C THR A 62 0.15 -8.13 -9.18
N PRO A 63 0.17 -9.46 -9.39
CA PRO A 63 -1.05 -10.28 -9.45
C PRO A 63 -1.94 -10.11 -8.20
N GLU A 64 -1.34 -9.97 -7.01
CA GLU A 64 -2.06 -9.65 -5.76
C GLU A 64 -2.76 -8.28 -5.80
N GLN A 65 -2.19 -7.30 -6.49
CA GLN A 65 -2.84 -5.99 -6.69
C GLN A 65 -3.99 -6.07 -7.70
N GLU A 66 -3.93 -6.99 -8.68
CA GLU A 66 -5.04 -7.26 -9.60
C GLU A 66 -6.21 -7.91 -8.86
N GLU A 67 -5.93 -8.86 -7.97
CA GLU A 67 -6.94 -9.47 -7.12
C GLU A 67 -7.59 -8.46 -6.18
N SER A 68 -6.81 -7.58 -5.54
CA SER A 68 -7.36 -6.50 -4.71
C SER A 68 -8.29 -5.57 -5.49
N ARG A 69 -7.96 -5.27 -6.77
CA ARG A 69 -8.83 -4.48 -7.64
C ARG A 69 -10.12 -5.22 -8.00
N ARG A 70 -10.04 -6.51 -8.32
CA ARG A 70 -11.23 -7.35 -8.60
C ARG A 70 -12.14 -7.47 -7.38
N LEU A 71 -11.57 -7.71 -6.20
CA LEU A 71 -12.31 -7.79 -4.93
C LEU A 71 -12.99 -6.46 -4.59
N LYS A 72 -12.28 -5.32 -4.72
CA LYS A 72 -12.89 -4.00 -4.51
C LYS A 72 -14.03 -3.70 -5.49
N ALA A 73 -13.89 -4.13 -6.74
CA ALA A 73 -14.96 -3.98 -7.74
C ALA A 73 -16.19 -4.84 -7.39
N GLN A 74 -15.99 -6.06 -6.89
CA GLN A 74 -17.09 -6.90 -6.41
C GLN A 74 -17.80 -6.30 -5.19
N VAL A 75 -17.06 -5.81 -4.19
CA VAL A 75 -17.66 -5.18 -3.00
C VAL A 75 -18.53 -3.99 -3.40
N LYS A 76 -18.04 -3.13 -4.32
CA LYS A 76 -18.80 -1.98 -4.80
C LYS A 76 -20.09 -2.38 -5.52
N ARG A 77 -20.03 -3.43 -6.36
CA ARG A 77 -21.22 -3.97 -7.03
C ARG A 77 -22.24 -4.52 -6.05
N LEU A 78 -21.79 -5.33 -5.08
CA LEU A 78 -22.67 -5.93 -4.06
C LEU A 78 -23.31 -4.87 -3.15
N GLN A 79 -22.58 -3.79 -2.83
CA GLN A 79 -23.15 -2.66 -2.09
C GLN A 79 -24.25 -1.94 -2.90
N MET A 80 -24.05 -1.74 -4.20
CA MET A 80 -25.07 -1.15 -5.07
C MET A 80 -26.32 -2.04 -5.20
N GLU A 81 -26.15 -3.35 -5.35
CA GLU A 81 -27.26 -4.30 -5.39
C GLU A 81 -28.06 -4.29 -4.06
N LYS A 82 -27.38 -4.21 -2.91
CA LYS A 82 -28.05 -4.05 -1.60
C LYS A 82 -28.82 -2.74 -1.47
N GLU A 83 -28.26 -1.62 -1.93
CA GLU A 83 -28.92 -0.32 -1.87
C GLU A 83 -30.16 -0.25 -2.76
N ILE A 84 -30.14 -0.89 -3.93
CA ILE A 84 -31.30 -0.98 -4.82
C ILE A 84 -32.41 -1.82 -4.17
N LEU A 85 -32.06 -2.99 -3.60
CA LEU A 85 -33.02 -3.84 -2.90
C LEU A 85 -33.65 -3.12 -1.70
N LYS A 86 -32.84 -2.41 -0.92
CA LYS A 86 -33.30 -1.66 0.26
C LYS A 86 -34.19 -0.46 -0.08
N LYS A 87 -34.07 0.12 -1.28
CA LYS A 87 -34.98 1.17 -1.77
C LYS A 87 -36.27 0.64 -2.39
N ALA A 88 -36.30 -0.65 -2.71
CA ALA A 88 -37.45 -1.33 -3.31
C ALA A 88 -38.30 -2.08 -2.27
N THR A 89 -37.91 -2.04 -0.98
CA THR A 89 -38.70 -2.51 0.18
C THR A 89 -39.10 -1.32 1.03
#